data_AF-V7ADI4-F1
#
_entry.id   AF-V7ADI4-F1
#
_cell.length_a   1.000
_cell.length_b   1.000
_cell.length_c   1.000
_cell.angle_alpha   90.00
_cell.angle_beta   90.00
_cell.angle_gamma   90.00
#
_symmetry.space_group_name_H-M   'P 1'
#
loop_
_entity.id
_entity.type
_entity.pdbx_description
1 polymer ?
#
loop_
_entity_poly.entity_id
_entity_poly.type
_entity_poly.pdbx_seq_one_letter_code
_entity_poly.pdbx_strand_id
1 'polypeptide(L)' 'EEIVSYESPRPTSGIHRLVFVLFRQPGRQSIHAPGWRQNFITRDFAEYYNLGSPVAAVYFNCQRQAGSGGRRLIL' A
#
# COMPACT_ATOMS: atom_id res chain seq x y z
N GLU A 1 14.81 3.64 -9.67
CA GLU A 1 13.97 2.98 -10.68
C GLU A 1 12.58 2.82 -10.09
N GLU A 2 11.55 3.08 -10.91
CA GLU A 2 10.16 2.83 -10.54
C GLU A 2 9.69 1.63 -11.36
N ILE A 3 9.50 0.48 -10.71
CA ILE A 3 9.08 -0.77 -11.38
C ILE A 3 7.57 -0.86 -11.56
N VAL A 4 6.82 -0.08 -10.80
CA VAL A 4 5.36 0.05 -10.88
C VAL A 4 5.02 1.51 -10.62
N SER A 5 4.36 2.16 -11.58
CA SER A 5 3.99 3.57 -11.45
C SER A 5 3.11 3.84 -10.23
N TYR A 6 3.31 4.97 -9.56
CA TYR A 6 2.42 5.39 -8.48
C TYR A 6 1.00 5.68 -9.00
N GLU A 7 -0.01 5.06 -8.37
CA GLU A 7 -1.41 5.34 -8.63
C GLU A 7 -2.04 5.98 -7.38
N SER A 8 -2.56 7.20 -7.54
CA SER A 8 -3.19 7.92 -6.42
C SER A 8 -4.44 7.18 -5.93
N PRO A 9 -4.58 6.93 -4.61
CA PRO A 9 -5.74 6.25 -4.03
C PRO A 9 -7.04 7.02 -4.26
N ARG A 10 -8.09 6.30 -4.70
CA ARG A 10 -9.44 6.84 -4.94
C ARG A 10 -10.49 5.97 -4.24
N PRO A 11 -10.52 5.96 -2.89
CA PRO A 11 -11.48 5.13 -2.15
C PRO A 11 -12.92 5.57 -2.45
N THR A 12 -13.79 4.60 -2.71
CA THR A 12 -15.21 4.83 -2.98
C THR A 12 -16.10 4.61 -1.76
N SER A 13 -15.64 3.78 -0.81
CA SER A 13 -16.38 3.43 0.41
C SER A 13 -15.44 3.15 1.59
N GLY A 14 -15.89 3.45 2.80
CA GLY A 14 -15.16 3.20 4.06
C GLY A 14 -13.92 4.09 4.26
N ILE A 15 -13.12 3.73 5.25
CA ILE A 15 -11.83 4.34 5.56
C ILE A 15 -10.75 3.32 5.20
N HIS A 16 -9.85 3.69 4.29
CA HIS A 16 -8.76 2.85 3.79
C HIS A 16 -7.48 3.20 4.52
N ARG A 17 -6.68 2.19 4.87
CA ARG A 17 -5.32 2.38 5.38
C ARG A 17 -4.35 2.31 4.20
N LEU A 18 -3.65 3.40 3.96
CA LEU A 18 -2.59 3.46 2.96
C LEU A 18 -1.27 3.29 3.69
N VAL A 19 -0.49 2.28 3.28
CA VAL A 19 0.71 1.86 3.99
C VAL A 19 1.92 2.05 3.08
N PHE A 20 2.93 2.77 3.57
CA PHE A 20 4.25 2.79 2.99
C PHE A 20 5.15 1.87 3.82
N VAL A 21 5.82 0.93 3.15
CA VAL A 21 6.74 -0.03 3.78
C VAL A 21 8.08 0.06 3.07
N LEU A 22 9.15 0.23 3.83
CA LEU A 22 10.51 0.29 3.33
C LEU A 22 11.26 -0.98 3.71
N PHE A 23 11.90 -1.60 2.72
CA PHE A 23 12.76 -2.77 2.89
C PHE A 23 14.19 -2.44 2.47
N ARG A 24 15.17 -3.08 3.11
CA ARG A 24 16.57 -3.03 2.68
C ARG A 24 16.77 -4.05 1.56
N GLN A 25 17.15 -3.60 0.37
CA GLN A 25 17.48 -4.51 -0.74
C GLN A 25 18.86 -5.15 -0.53
N PRO A 26 19.04 -6.43 -0.87
CA PRO A 26 20.34 -7.10 -0.81
C PRO A 26 21.30 -6.62 -1.91
N GLY A 27 20.78 -6.12 -3.03
CA GLY A 27 21.56 -5.62 -4.16
C GLY A 27 20.73 -4.71 -5.08
N ARG A 28 21.39 -4.11 -6.08
CA ARG A 28 20.71 -3.29 -7.10
C ARG A 28 20.01 -4.19 -8.13
N GLN A 29 18.89 -3.72 -8.68
CA GLN A 29 18.16 -4.36 -9.81
C GLN A 29 17.73 -5.82 -9.58
N SER A 30 17.59 -6.24 -8.31
CA SER A 30 17.23 -7.63 -7.96
C SER A 30 15.73 -7.86 -7.74
N ILE A 31 14.88 -6.87 -8.04
CA ILE A 31 13.45 -6.89 -7.73
C ILE A 31 12.65 -6.55 -8.99
N HIS A 32 11.70 -7.41 -9.34
CA HIS A 32 10.79 -7.23 -10.47
C HIS A 32 9.39 -6.82 -10.01
N ALA A 33 8.67 -6.13 -10.89
CA ALA A 33 7.28 -5.76 -10.67
C ALA A 33 6.39 -7.01 -10.54
N PRO A 34 5.36 -6.99 -9.68
CA PRO A 34 4.30 -8.00 -9.73
C PRO A 34 3.53 -7.89 -11.05
N GLY A 35 2.96 -9.01 -11.52
CA GLY A 35 2.15 -9.03 -12.75
C GLY A 35 0.83 -8.25 -12.64
N TRP A 36 0.36 -7.98 -11.43
CA TRP A 36 -0.89 -7.28 -11.16
C TRP A 36 -0.87 -6.58 -9.79
N ARG A 37 -1.72 -5.56 -9.59
CA ARG A 37 -1.77 -4.77 -8.34
C ARG A 37 -2.68 -5.38 -7.27
N GLN A 38 -3.81 -5.95 -7.68
CA GLN A 38 -4.81 -6.52 -6.79
C GLN A 38 -4.27 -7.75 -6.06
N ASN A 39 -4.76 -8.04 -4.85
CA ASN A 39 -4.35 -9.22 -4.08
C ASN A 39 -2.82 -9.32 -3.85
N PHE A 40 -2.10 -8.20 -3.86
CA PHE A 40 -0.68 -8.17 -3.50
C PHE A 40 -0.50 -8.38 -2.00
N ILE A 41 0.36 -9.32 -1.63
CA ILE A 41 0.69 -9.63 -0.24
C ILE A 41 2.13 -9.20 0.04
N THR A 42 2.30 -8.14 0.83
CA THR A 42 3.63 -7.56 1.14
C THR A 42 4.57 -8.56 1.83
N ARG A 43 4.02 -9.47 2.64
CA ARG A 43 4.82 -10.49 3.36
C ARG A 43 5.43 -11.49 2.39
N ASP A 44 4.62 -12.06 1.52
CA ASP A 44 5.06 -13.02 0.49
C ASP A 44 6.08 -12.38 -0.45
N PHE A 45 5.90 -11.10 -0.80
CA PHE A 45 6.87 -10.36 -1.60
C PHE A 45 8.22 -10.20 -0.88
N ALA A 46 8.20 -9.88 0.42
CA ALA A 46 9.42 -9.75 1.21
C ALA A 46 10.15 -11.10 1.37
N GLU A 47 9.39 -12.19 1.52
CA GLU A 47 9.93 -13.54 1.59
C GLU A 47 10.56 -13.97 0.25
N TYR A 48 9.84 -13.80 -0.86
CA TYR A 48 10.30 -14.16 -2.21
C TYR A 48 11.62 -13.48 -2.59
N TYR A 49 11.77 -12.19 -2.26
CA TYR A 49 12.97 -11.41 -2.57
C TYR A 49 14.01 -11.37 -1.43
N ASN A 50 13.83 -12.18 -0.36
CA ASN A 50 14.74 -12.22 0.80
C ASN A 50 15.01 -10.83 1.41
N LEU A 51 13.96 -10.01 1.54
CA LEU A 51 14.05 -8.65 2.04
C LEU A 51 14.09 -8.56 3.57
N GLY A 52 13.75 -9.66 4.26
CA GLY A 52 13.65 -9.70 5.71
C GLY A 52 12.50 -8.84 6.25
N SER A 53 12.68 -8.32 7.48
CA SER A 53 11.69 -7.43 8.11
C SER A 53 11.76 -6.01 7.54
N PRO A 54 10.64 -5.27 7.49
CA PRO A 54 10.66 -3.86 7.15
C PRO A 54 11.62 -3.06 8.04
N VAL A 55 12.37 -2.13 7.45
CA VAL A 55 13.23 -1.19 8.20
C VAL A 55 12.47 0.05 8.65
N ALA A 56 11.37 0.37 7.97
CA ALA A 56 10.41 1.40 8.36
C ALA A 56 9.03 1.10 7.79
N ALA A 57 7.99 1.52 8.49
CA ALA A 57 6.62 1.49 7.99
C ALA A 57 5.83 2.67 8.56
N VAL A 58 4.98 3.27 7.73
CA VAL A 58 4.02 4.30 8.16
C VAL A 58 2.70 4.05 7.45
N TYR A 59 1.60 4.41 8.11
CA TYR A 59 0.29 4.39 7.48
C TYR A 59 -0.47 5.68 7.77
N PHE A 60 -1.43 5.96 6.90
CA PHE A 60 -2.41 7.01 7.10
C PHE A 60 -3.76 6.54 6.60
N ASN A 61 -4.81 7.18 7.11
CA ASN A 61 -6.17 6.90 6.72
C ASN A 61 -6.57 7.78 5.52
N CYS A 62 -7.30 7.19 4.58
CA CYS A 62 -7.83 7.86 3.41
C CYS A 62 -9.29 7.46 3.21
N GLN A 63 -10.14 8.43 2.92
CA GLN A 63 -11.54 8.22 2.60
C GLN A 63 -11.93 9.14 1.44
N ARG A 64 -13.08 8.87 0.82
CA ARG A 64 -13.64 9.76 -0.20
C ARG A 64 -13.81 11.16 0.38
N GLN A 65 -13.54 12.21 -0.39
CA GLN A 65 -13.57 13.60 0.09
C GLN A 65 -14.92 13.99 0.71
N ALA A 66 -16.03 13.51 0.15
CA ALA A 66 -17.38 13.71 0.69
C ALA A 66 -17.69 12.87 1.95
N GLY A 67 -16.69 12.19 2.51
CA GLY A 67 -16.83 11.23 3.59
C GLY A 67 -17.48 9.91 3.16
N SER A 68 -17.55 9.00 4.12
CA SER A 68 -18.07 7.64 3.93
C SER A 68 -19.57 7.51 4.22
N GLY A 69 -20.31 8.64 4.26
CA GLY A 69 -21.78 8.63 4.39
C GLY A 69 -22.29 8.09 5.73
N GLY A 70 -21.69 8.52 6.86
CA GLY A 70 -22.24 8.21 8.19
C GLY A 70 -23.67 8.73 8.34
N ARG A 71 -24.48 8.04 9.17
CA ARG A 71 -25.87 8.43 9.47
C ARG A 71 -25.92 9.91 9.86
N ARG A 72 -26.69 10.71 9.12
CA ARG A 72 -27.00 12.09 9.47
C ARG A 72 -27.86 12.05 10.74
N LEU A 73 -27.27 12.27 11.91
CA LEU A 73 -28.03 12.55 13.12
C LEU A 73 -28.66 13.93 12.92
N ILE A 74 -29.95 13.95 12.56
CA ILE A 74 -30.76 15.15 12.67
C ILE A 74 -31.10 15.24 14.16
N LEU A 75 -30.47 16.18 14.86
CA LEU A 75 -30.90 16.61 16.19
C LEU A 75 -32.16 17.46 16.06
#